data_AF-A0A9W8AXC0-F1
#
_entry.id   AF-A0A9W8AXC0-F1
#
_cell.length_a   1.000
_cell.length_b   1.000
_cell.length_c   1.000
_cell.angle_alpha   90.00
_cell.angle_beta   90.00
_cell.angle_gamma   90.00
#
_symmetry.space_group_name_H-M   'P 1'
#
loop_
_entity.id
_entity.type
_entity.pdbx_description
1 polymer ?
#
loop_
_entity_poly.entity_id
_entity_poly.type
_entity_poly.pdbx_seq_one_letter_code
_entity_poly.pdbx_strand_id
1 'polypeptide(L)'
;MQRYPRLARVASHWAVYQWVTRPTLDLASAARRELTTDTAQDPSLYARLKRELKQSMRQKAQPRLTVIRSVLSDITYAEKANLMKHTELSAEANKTQAQTDSTIVSIIQAAQKKRRDAIELYQSQQREDLAAKERAELA
;
A
#
# COMPACT_ATOMS: atom_id res chain seq x y z
N MET A 1 -13.85 -49.23 34.46
CA MET A 1 -15.15 -48.52 34.54
C MET A 1 -15.13 -47.61 35.76
N GLN A 2 -15.09 -46.29 35.60
CA GLN A 2 -15.49 -45.23 36.56
C GLN A 2 -15.05 -43.89 35.94
N ARG A 3 -15.91 -43.27 35.12
CA ARG A 3 -16.82 -42.14 35.45
C ARG A 3 -16.07 -40.82 35.74
N TYR A 4 -15.81 -40.05 34.68
CA TYR A 4 -15.64 -38.59 34.77
C TYR A 4 -17.02 -37.93 34.83
N PRO A 5 -17.31 -37.04 35.79
CA PRO A 5 -18.55 -36.25 35.77
C PRO A 5 -18.48 -35.05 34.82
N ARG A 6 -19.61 -34.86 34.13
CA ARG A 6 -19.97 -33.76 33.21
C ARG A 6 -20.15 -32.41 33.92
N LEU A 7 -19.71 -31.36 33.20
CA LEU A 7 -20.38 -30.06 32.97
C LEU A 7 -20.92 -29.25 34.16
N ALA A 8 -20.30 -28.10 34.40
CA ALA A 8 -20.92 -26.86 34.89
C ALA A 8 -19.96 -25.71 34.52
N ARG A 9 -20.34 -24.53 34.07
CA ARG A 9 -21.62 -23.90 33.74
C ARG A 9 -21.19 -22.61 33.02
N VAL A 10 -21.85 -22.32 31.90
CA VAL A 10 -21.73 -21.08 31.13
C VAL A 10 -21.96 -19.88 32.05
N ALA A 11 -21.08 -18.88 32.00
CA ALA A 11 -21.34 -17.55 32.55
C ALA A 11 -20.80 -16.50 31.58
N SER A 12 -21.61 -16.26 30.57
CA SER A 12 -21.49 -15.19 29.59
C SER A 12 -21.43 -13.84 30.31
N HIS A 13 -20.28 -13.16 30.28
CA HIS A 13 -20.21 -11.74 30.63
C HIS A 13 -20.59 -10.92 29.40
N TRP A 14 -21.88 -10.72 29.19
CA TRP A 14 -22.38 -9.66 28.32
C TRP A 14 -22.36 -8.36 29.13
N ALA A 15 -21.27 -7.61 29.01
CA ALA A 15 -21.21 -6.25 29.54
C ALA A 15 -22.01 -5.33 28.60
N VAL A 16 -23.10 -4.83 29.18
CA VAL A 16 -24.01 -3.78 28.75
C VAL A 16 -23.28 -2.59 28.11
N TYR A 17 -23.39 -2.42 26.80
CA TYR A 17 -23.07 -1.15 26.15
C TYR A 17 -24.28 -0.23 26.24
N GLN A 18 -24.12 0.82 27.04
CA GLN A 18 -25.07 1.91 27.19
C GLN A 18 -25.20 2.67 25.86
N TRP A 19 -26.43 2.81 25.39
CA TRP A 19 -26.78 3.57 24.20
C TRP A 19 -26.71 5.07 24.52
N VAL A 20 -25.65 5.74 24.09
CA VAL A 20 -25.62 7.21 24.08
C VAL A 20 -26.35 7.69 22.83
N THR A 21 -27.41 8.45 23.06
CA THR A 21 -28.29 9.08 22.06
C THR A 21 -27.51 9.99 21.12
N ARG A 22 -27.73 9.82 19.80
CA ARG A 22 -27.17 10.67 18.74
C ARG A 22 -27.90 12.03 18.70
N PRO A 23 -27.21 13.17 18.80
CA PRO A 23 -27.80 14.44 18.38
C PRO A 23 -27.83 14.51 16.84
N THR A 24 -29.04 14.58 16.26
CA THR A 24 -29.27 14.95 14.87
C THR A 24 -29.26 16.47 14.72
N LEU A 25 -28.18 17.00 14.17
CA LEU A 25 -28.02 18.34 13.61
C LEU A 25 -27.03 18.15 12.45
N ASP A 26 -27.15 18.69 11.25
CA ASP A 26 -27.96 19.74 10.68
C ASP A 26 -27.77 19.60 9.15
N LEU A 27 -28.84 19.81 8.37
CA LEU A 27 -28.79 19.87 6.91
C LEU A 27 -28.28 21.25 6.51
N ALA A 28 -26.96 21.44 6.53
CA ALA A 28 -26.36 22.68 6.06
C ALA A 28 -25.14 22.43 5.17
N SER A 29 -25.18 23.07 4.00
CA SER A 29 -24.09 23.35 3.06
C SER A 29 -23.63 22.21 2.13
N ALA A 30 -24.32 22.14 1.00
CA ALA A 30 -23.73 21.73 -0.27
C ALA A 30 -22.57 22.68 -0.65
N ALA A 31 -21.39 22.48 -0.05
CA ALA A 31 -20.16 23.09 -0.50
C ALA A 31 -19.55 22.21 -1.60
N ARG A 32 -19.93 22.53 -2.83
CA ARG A 32 -19.29 22.06 -4.07
C ARG A 32 -17.79 22.37 -3.97
N ARG A 33 -16.99 21.37 -3.57
CA ARG A 33 -15.53 21.48 -3.62
C ARG A 33 -15.10 21.39 -5.06
N GLU A 34 -14.81 22.57 -5.61
CA GLU A 34 -14.05 22.84 -6.82
C GLU A 34 -12.95 21.79 -7.05
N LEU A 35 -12.88 21.28 -8.28
CA LEU A 35 -11.84 20.38 -8.75
C LEU A 35 -10.54 21.18 -8.92
N THR A 36 -9.84 21.45 -7.83
CA THR A 36 -8.51 22.07 -7.90
C THR A 36 -7.54 21.05 -8.48
N THR A 37 -6.99 21.35 -9.65
CA THR A 37 -5.81 20.68 -10.20
C THR A 37 -4.67 20.81 -9.20
N ASP A 38 -4.38 19.71 -8.50
CA ASP A 38 -3.35 19.59 -7.48
C ASP A 38 -1.96 19.59 -8.12
N THR A 39 -1.49 20.76 -8.57
CA THR A 39 -0.08 21.04 -8.85
C THR A 39 0.60 21.58 -7.59
N ALA A 40 0.36 20.95 -6.43
CA ALA A 40 1.25 21.09 -5.30
C ALA A 40 2.52 20.30 -5.60
N GLN A 41 3.67 20.97 -5.62
CA GLN A 41 4.99 20.34 -5.60
C GLN A 41 5.00 19.38 -4.41
N ASP A 42 5.05 18.07 -4.68
CA ASP A 42 5.03 17.09 -3.60
C ASP A 42 6.30 17.25 -2.76
N PRO A 43 6.20 17.27 -1.42
CA PRO A 43 7.36 17.44 -0.56
C PRO A 43 8.35 16.26 -0.64
N SER A 44 7.95 15.12 -1.21
CA SER A 44 8.83 13.98 -1.49
C SER A 44 8.26 13.06 -2.57
N LEU A 45 9.12 12.28 -3.25
CA LEU A 45 8.67 11.27 -4.22
C LEU A 45 7.76 10.23 -3.58
N TYR A 46 7.98 9.91 -2.30
CA TYR A 46 7.12 9.01 -1.55
C TYR A 46 5.70 9.56 -1.37
N ALA A 47 5.57 10.86 -1.05
CA ALA A 47 4.27 11.53 -0.94
C ALA A 47 3.55 11.53 -2.30
N ARG A 48 4.29 11.79 -3.38
CA ARG A 48 3.77 11.72 -4.75
C ARG A 48 3.23 10.32 -5.09
N LEU A 49 3.99 9.26 -4.81
CA LEU A 49 3.57 7.87 -5.05
C LEU A 49 2.26 7.53 -4.30
N LYS A 50 2.09 8.01 -3.07
CA LYS A 50 0.85 7.81 -2.30
C LYS A 50 -0.33 8.57 -2.90
N ARG A 51 -0.12 9.78 -3.42
CA ARG A 51 -1.16 10.53 -4.11
C ARG A 51 -1.56 9.83 -5.41
N GLU A 52 -0.58 9.43 -6.21
CA GLU A 52 -0.79 8.72 -7.47
C GLU A 52 -1.48 7.37 -7.27
N LEU A 53 -1.23 6.68 -6.14
CA LEU A 53 -1.97 5.48 -5.76
C LEU A 53 -3.47 5.81 -5.61
N LYS A 54 -3.81 6.84 -4.84
CA LYS A 54 -5.22 7.27 -4.64
C LYS A 54 -5.85 7.72 -5.95
N GLN A 55 -5.11 8.44 -6.78
CA GLN A 55 -5.58 8.86 -8.10
C GLN A 55 -5.85 7.67 -9.01
N SER A 56 -4.93 6.70 -9.07
CA SER A 56 -5.08 5.49 -9.88
C SER A 56 -6.24 4.63 -9.41
N MET A 57 -6.52 4.59 -8.10
CA MET A 57 -7.71 3.95 -7.53
C MET A 57 -9.01 4.63 -7.99
N ARG A 58 -9.03 5.97 -8.09
CA ARG A 58 -10.19 6.73 -8.57
C ARG A 58 -10.42 6.53 -10.07
N GLN A 59 -9.32 6.55 -10.84
CA GLN A 59 -9.35 6.40 -12.30
C GLN A 59 -9.55 4.94 -12.74
N LYS A 60 -9.52 3.96 -11.82
CA LYS A 60 -9.56 2.51 -12.12
C LYS A 60 -8.49 2.09 -13.14
N ALA A 61 -7.35 2.79 -13.15
CA ALA A 61 -6.22 2.49 -14.01
C ALA A 61 -5.46 1.29 -13.46
N GLN A 62 -5.96 0.08 -13.74
CA GLN A 62 -5.46 -1.17 -13.17
C GLN A 62 -3.94 -1.40 -13.36
N PRO A 63 -3.33 -1.24 -14.56
CA PRO A 63 -1.89 -1.48 -14.72
C PRO A 63 -1.06 -0.49 -13.88
N ARG A 64 -1.39 0.81 -13.95
CA ARG A 64 -0.74 1.86 -13.18
C ARG A 64 -0.84 1.62 -11.66
N LEU A 65 -2.02 1.21 -11.20
CA LEU A 65 -2.26 0.90 -9.80
C LEU A 65 -1.48 -0.32 -9.31
N THR A 66 -1.35 -1.36 -10.13
CA THR A 66 -0.52 -2.53 -9.81
C THR A 66 0.95 -2.12 -9.65
N VAL A 67 1.47 -1.32 -10.59
CA VAL A 67 2.85 -0.83 -10.56
C VAL A 67 3.12 -0.01 -9.30
N ILE A 68 2.27 0.97 -9.00
CA ILE A 68 2.45 1.85 -7.83
C ILE A 68 2.40 1.04 -6.51
N ARG A 69 1.50 0.05 -6.41
CA ARG A 69 1.44 -0.83 -5.22
C ARG A 69 2.69 -1.67 -5.06
N SER A 70 3.21 -2.21 -6.17
CA SER A 70 4.47 -2.97 -6.15
C SER A 70 5.61 -2.10 -5.63
N VAL A 71 5.80 -0.91 -6.19
CA VAL A 71 6.88 0.00 -5.80
C VAL A 71 6.76 0.42 -4.33
N LEU A 72 5.56 0.73 -3.83
CA LEU A 72 5.35 1.03 -2.41
C LEU A 72 5.68 -0.15 -1.49
N SER A 73 5.41 -1.37 -1.95
CA SER A 73 5.78 -2.59 -1.22
C SER A 73 7.29 -2.75 -1.20
N ASP A 74 7.98 -2.55 -2.33
CA ASP A 74 9.43 -2.63 -2.44
C ASP A 74 10.12 -1.62 -1.52
N ILE A 75 9.59 -0.39 -1.41
CA ILE A 75 10.05 0.61 -0.43
C ILE A 75 9.89 0.11 1.00
N THR A 76 8.73 -0.46 1.33
CA THR A 76 8.46 -1.02 2.66
C THR A 76 9.37 -2.22 3.00
N TYR A 77 9.73 -3.02 1.99
CA TYR A 77 10.70 -4.11 2.17
C TYR A 77 12.13 -3.58 2.32
N ALA A 78 12.51 -2.52 1.61
CA ALA A 78 13.79 -1.84 1.81
C ALA A 78 13.91 -1.25 3.23
N GLU A 79 12.85 -0.63 3.74
CA GLU A 79 12.75 -0.16 5.14
C GLU A 79 13.07 -1.30 6.12
N LYS A 80 12.41 -2.46 5.96
CA LYS A 80 12.63 -3.63 6.83
C LYS A 80 14.02 -4.23 6.66
N ALA A 81 14.54 -4.29 5.45
CA ALA A 81 15.88 -4.81 5.19
C ALA A 81 16.96 -3.96 5.88
N ASN A 82 16.80 -2.64 5.93
CA ASN A 82 17.70 -1.74 6.65
C ASN A 82 17.64 -1.97 8.17
N LEU A 83 16.44 -2.19 8.72
CA LEU A 83 16.27 -2.54 10.14
C LEU A 83 16.98 -3.87 10.50
N MET A 84 16.93 -4.86 9.61
CA MET A 84 17.56 -6.17 9.85
C MET A 84 19.09 -6.14 9.71
N LYS A 85 19.66 -5.19 8.97
CA LYS A 85 21.11 -5.07 8.76
C LYS A 85 21.87 -4.52 9.98
N HIS A 86 21.26 -4.47 11.17
CA HIS A 86 21.87 -3.98 12.41
C HIS A 86 22.51 -2.59 12.24
N THR A 87 21.89 -1.72 11.44
CA THR A 87 22.31 -0.31 11.43
C THR A 87 21.81 0.29 12.74
N GLU A 88 22.71 0.84 13.56
CA GLU A 88 22.43 1.44 14.90
C GLU A 88 21.49 2.68 14.86
N LEU A 89 20.80 2.89 13.74
CA LEU A 89 19.85 3.96 13.54
C LEU A 89 18.51 3.61 14.19
N SER A 90 17.85 4.62 14.78
CA SER A 90 16.49 4.46 15.29
C SER A 90 15.52 4.04 14.17
N ALA A 91 14.37 3.50 14.55
CA ALA A 91 13.34 3.08 13.59
C ALA A 91 12.89 4.25 12.69
N GLU A 92 12.85 5.47 13.22
CA GLU A 92 12.47 6.69 12.51
C GLU A 92 13.51 7.13 11.49
N ALA A 93 14.80 7.02 11.84
CA ALA A 93 15.90 7.35 10.94
C ALA A 93 15.95 6.37 9.76
N ASN A 94 15.75 5.07 10.01
CA ASN A 94 15.67 4.05 8.95
C ASN A 94 14.50 4.29 7.98
N LYS A 95 13.33 4.66 8.51
CA LYS A 95 12.16 5.02 7.70
C LYS A 95 12.44 6.24 6.82
N THR A 96 13.05 7.28 7.39
CA THR A 96 13.40 8.50 6.65
C THR A 96 14.41 8.20 5.54
N GLN A 97 15.42 7.38 5.83
CA GLN A 97 16.46 7.01 4.87
C GLN A 97 15.93 6.17 3.69
N ALA A 98 15.03 5.24 3.95
CA ALA A 98 14.38 4.45 2.90
C ALA A 98 13.37 5.28 2.08
N GLN A 99 12.78 6.31 2.68
CA GLN A 99 11.87 7.25 2.02
C GLN A 99 12.59 8.45 1.39
N THR A 100 13.93 8.46 1.42
CA THR A 100 14.74 9.43 0.66
C THR A 100 14.55 9.22 -0.83
N ASP A 101 14.43 10.32 -1.57
CA ASP A 101 14.21 10.30 -3.01
C ASP A 101 15.27 9.50 -3.79
N SER A 102 16.54 9.53 -3.37
CA SER A 102 17.63 8.75 -3.99
C SER A 102 17.40 7.24 -3.89
N THR A 103 16.97 6.75 -2.71
CA THR A 103 16.63 5.34 -2.48
C THR A 103 15.39 4.96 -3.30
N ILE A 104 14.40 5.83 -3.38
CA ILE A 104 13.18 5.58 -4.16
C ILE A 104 13.50 5.47 -5.66
N VAL A 105 14.36 6.34 -6.18
CA VAL A 105 14.79 6.28 -7.59
C VAL A 105 15.49 4.96 -7.89
N SER A 106 16.37 4.48 -7.01
CA SER A 106 17.06 3.19 -7.22
C SER A 106 16.09 2.00 -7.20
N ILE A 107 15.09 2.03 -6.31
CA ILE A 107 14.01 1.03 -6.26
C ILE A 107 13.18 1.06 -7.56
N ILE A 108 12.83 2.25 -8.06
CA ILE A 108 12.09 2.38 -9.32
C ILE A 108 12.89 1.81 -10.50
N GLN A 109 14.19 2.13 -10.58
CA GLN A 109 15.08 1.59 -11.62
C GLN A 109 15.18 0.06 -11.55
N ALA A 110 15.32 -0.50 -10.35
CA ALA A 110 15.33 -1.95 -10.15
C ALA A 110 13.99 -2.59 -10.57
N ALA A 111 12.87 -1.96 -10.24
CA ALA A 111 11.53 -2.42 -10.62
C ALA A 111 11.30 -2.34 -12.15
N GLN A 112 11.86 -1.34 -12.84
CA GLN A 112 11.85 -1.27 -14.30
C GLN A 112 12.68 -2.38 -14.93
N LYS A 113 13.89 -2.61 -14.41
CA LYS A 113 14.77 -3.69 -14.86
C LYS A 113 14.07 -5.06 -14.73
N LYS A 114 13.51 -5.35 -13.55
CA LYS A 114 12.79 -6.61 -13.29
C LYS A 114 11.68 -6.89 -14.32
N ARG A 115 10.94 -5.86 -14.75
CA ARG A 115 9.90 -6.00 -15.77
C ARG A 115 10.48 -6.25 -17.16
N ARG A 116 11.59 -5.59 -17.53
CA ARG A 116 12.30 -5.85 -18.79
C ARG A 116 12.80 -7.30 -18.84
N ASP A 117 13.46 -7.74 -17.77
CA ASP A 117 13.95 -9.11 -17.63
C ASP A 117 12.79 -10.13 -17.70
N ALA A 118 11.63 -9.80 -17.11
CA ALA A 118 10.43 -10.63 -17.18
C ALA A 118 9.83 -10.70 -18.60
N ILE A 119 9.82 -9.58 -19.35
CA ILE A 119 9.37 -9.56 -20.75
C ILE A 119 10.24 -10.49 -21.59
N GLU A 120 11.57 -10.36 -21.50
CA GLU A 120 12.51 -11.19 -22.24
C GLU A 120 12.32 -12.68 -21.89
N LEU A 121 12.15 -12.98 -20.60
CA LEU A 121 11.89 -14.34 -20.14
C LEU A 121 10.58 -14.90 -20.70
N TYR A 122 9.48 -14.15 -20.66
CA TYR A 122 8.19 -14.61 -21.19
C TYR A 122 8.19 -14.74 -22.71
N GLN A 123 8.89 -13.87 -23.43
CA GLN A 123 9.10 -14.00 -24.87
C GLN A 123 9.88 -15.27 -25.21
N SER A 124 10.95 -15.57 -24.47
CA SER A 124 11.73 -16.80 -24.68
C SER A 124 10.91 -18.07 -24.44
N GLN A 125 9.89 -17.99 -23.59
CA GLN A 125 8.95 -19.09 -23.30
C GLN A 125 7.69 -19.07 -24.18
N GLN A 126 7.64 -18.23 -25.22
CA GLN A 126 6.49 -18.07 -26.12
C GLN A 126 5.17 -17.69 -25.41
N ARG A 127 5.25 -17.10 -24.21
CA ARG A 127 4.09 -16.62 -23.45
C ARG A 127 3.84 -15.14 -23.69
N GLU A 128 3.37 -14.84 -24.90
CA GLU A 128 3.16 -13.45 -25.34
C GLU A 128 2.05 -12.74 -24.55
N ASP A 129 1.08 -13.50 -23.99
CA ASP A 129 0.01 -12.98 -23.15
C ASP A 129 0.52 -12.31 -21.86
N LEU A 130 1.60 -12.85 -21.28
CA LEU A 130 2.24 -12.27 -20.10
C LEU A 130 3.25 -11.20 -20.45
N ALA A 131 4.00 -11.38 -21.55
CA ALA A 131 4.87 -10.32 -22.05
C ALA A 131 4.08 -9.04 -22.36
N ALA A 132 2.88 -9.17 -22.93
CA ALA A 132 1.97 -8.05 -23.16
C ALA A 132 1.52 -7.35 -21.87
N LYS A 133 1.25 -8.10 -20.79
CA LYS A 133 0.90 -7.54 -19.48
C LYS A 133 2.06 -6.74 -18.88
N GLU A 134 3.27 -7.29 -18.89
CA GLU A 134 4.46 -6.60 -18.39
C GLU A 134 4.80 -5.35 -19.22
N ARG A 135 4.60 -5.38 -20.54
CA ARG A 135 4.74 -4.19 -21.40
C ARG A 135 3.70 -3.11 -21.07
N ALA A 136 2.46 -3.51 -20.77
CA ALA A 136 1.42 -2.57 -20.35
C ALA A 136 1.72 -1.90 -19.00
N GLU A 137 2.59 -2.48 -18.17
CA GLU A 137 3.08 -1.88 -16.93
C GLU A 137 4.28 -0.93 -17.14
N LEU A 138 4.96 -0.99 -18.28
CA LEU A 138 6.08 -0.11 -18.64
C LEU A 138 5.67 1.10 -19.50
N ALA A 139 4.48 1.07 -20.10
CA ALA A 139 3.92 2.14 -20.93
C ALA A 139 3.36 3.29 -20.09
#